data_AF-A0A926TSB3-F1
#
_entry.id   AF-A0A926TSB3-F1
#
_cell.length_a   1.000
_cell.length_b   1.000
_cell.length_c   1.000
_cell.angle_alpha   90.00
_cell.angle_beta   90.00
_cell.angle_gamma   90.00
#
_symmetry.space_group_name_H-M   'P 1'
#
loop_
_entity.id
_entity.type
_entity.pdbx_description
1 polymer ?
#
loop_
_entity_poly.entity_id
_entity_poly.type
_entity_poly.pdbx_seq_one_letter_code
_entity_poly.pdbx_strand_id
1 'polypeptide(L)'
;MVQSTSFQTKAKQTLSFRAKQLESPIRELNPQPWKGLVISGVILTTWLVSFSWLLSINVSTMNLWMIAAAFIWQTFLYTGLFITAHDAMHGTVFPTNIRINHAIGALAVMCYGLFSYQDLLKKHWLHHKHPSTEHDPDFHRGNSFSLIWYLQFMKHYWSWRRMAALVLLFNGIHFFLHVPELNMLLFWVLPSILSSVQLFYFGTYLTHREPEGGYTNAHRAKSTNFSILWSFLTCYHFGYHQEHHEYPQAPWWQLPKIYQLRKKLSSQYG
;
A
#
# COMPACT_ATOMS: atom_id res chain seq x y z
N MET A 1 4.55 -31.81 34.20
CA MET A 1 3.41 -31.29 33.39
C MET A 1 2.80 -29.97 33.90
N VAL A 2 3.20 -29.43 35.06
CA VAL A 2 2.56 -28.24 35.67
C VAL A 2 3.26 -26.90 35.33
N GLN A 3 4.51 -26.92 34.86
CA GLN A 3 5.26 -25.69 34.54
C GLN A 3 4.91 -25.06 33.18
N SER A 4 4.44 -25.84 32.19
CA SER A 4 4.15 -25.33 30.84
C SER A 4 2.87 -24.48 30.78
N THR A 5 1.87 -24.78 31.61
CA THR A 5 0.60 -24.05 31.68
C THR A 5 0.75 -22.67 32.32
N SER A 6 1.53 -22.58 33.41
CA SER A 6 1.85 -21.32 34.11
C SER A 6 2.53 -20.28 33.19
N PHE A 7 3.48 -20.74 32.37
CA PHE A 7 4.22 -19.87 31.45
C PHE A 7 3.33 -19.33 30.32
N GLN A 8 2.45 -20.18 29.77
CA GLN A 8 1.49 -19.77 28.75
C GLN A 8 0.45 -18.78 29.28
N THR A 9 0.01 -18.90 30.53
CA THR A 9 -0.95 -17.97 31.13
C THR A 9 -0.32 -16.60 31.40
N LYS A 10 0.93 -16.55 31.89
CA LYS A 10 1.68 -15.29 32.05
C LYS A 10 1.94 -14.61 30.69
N ALA A 11 2.37 -15.35 29.68
CA ALA A 11 2.59 -14.80 28.34
C ALA A 11 1.32 -14.20 27.72
N LYS A 12 0.17 -14.87 27.87
CA LYS A 12 -1.14 -14.35 27.43
C LYS A 12 -1.57 -13.10 28.20
N GLN A 13 -1.35 -13.05 29.51
CA GLN A 13 -1.64 -11.85 30.33
C GLN A 13 -0.76 -10.66 29.93
N THR A 14 0.53 -10.87 29.69
CA THR A 14 1.45 -9.82 29.27
C THR A 14 1.11 -9.28 27.88
N LEU A 15 0.73 -10.17 26.93
CA LEU A 15 0.26 -9.76 25.60
C LEU A 15 -1.05 -8.95 25.68
N SER A 16 -2.00 -9.39 26.50
CA SER A 16 -3.26 -8.66 26.73
C SER A 16 -3.02 -7.29 27.38
N PHE A 17 -2.08 -7.19 28.31
CA PHE A 17 -1.71 -5.93 28.96
C PHE A 17 -1.05 -4.95 27.98
N ARG A 18 -0.10 -5.42 27.16
CA ARG A 18 0.56 -4.60 26.13
C ARG A 18 -0.43 -4.11 25.08
N ALA A 19 -1.36 -4.95 24.64
CA ALA A 19 -2.42 -4.57 23.70
C ALA A 19 -3.28 -3.42 24.27
N LYS A 20 -3.71 -3.53 25.53
CA LYS A 20 -4.45 -2.46 26.23
C LYS A 20 -3.65 -1.16 26.37
N GLN A 21 -2.33 -1.25 26.58
CA GLN A 21 -1.46 -0.06 26.65
C GLN A 21 -1.26 0.61 25.28
N LEU A 22 -1.42 -0.11 24.18
CA LEU A 22 -1.39 0.44 22.83
C LEU A 22 -2.76 1.00 22.41
N GLU A 23 -3.87 0.45 22.90
CA GLU A 23 -5.22 0.89 22.55
C GLU A 23 -5.48 2.37 22.88
N SER A 24 -5.08 2.86 24.06
CA SER A 24 -5.33 4.26 24.44
C SER A 24 -4.55 5.27 23.58
N PRO A 25 -3.22 5.11 23.40
CA PRO A 25 -2.44 6.02 22.56
C PRO A 25 -2.83 5.94 21.08
N ILE A 26 -3.28 4.77 20.61
CA ILE A 26 -3.74 4.56 19.23
C ILE A 26 -5.13 5.15 19.00
N ARG A 27 -6.03 5.07 19.99
CA ARG A 27 -7.33 5.74 19.93
C ARG A 27 -7.21 7.26 19.93
N GLU A 28 -6.13 7.80 20.48
CA GLU A 28 -5.74 9.21 20.39
C GLU A 28 -5.04 9.57 19.06
N LEU A 29 -4.68 8.58 18.23
CA LEU A 29 -4.22 8.84 16.87
C LEU A 29 -5.41 9.26 16.01
N ASN A 30 -5.47 10.57 15.74
CA ASN A 30 -6.40 11.28 14.86
C ASN A 30 -7.76 11.72 15.48
N PRO A 31 -7.78 12.80 16.28
CA PRO A 31 -9.03 13.46 16.65
C PRO A 31 -9.67 14.25 15.48
N GLN A 32 -8.97 14.42 14.35
CA GLN A 32 -9.40 15.30 13.24
C GLN A 32 -9.77 14.49 11.99
N PRO A 33 -11.06 14.31 11.68
CA PRO A 33 -11.51 13.42 10.61
C PRO A 33 -11.12 13.88 9.20
N TRP A 34 -10.83 15.17 9.01
CA TRP A 34 -10.55 15.78 7.70
C TRP A 34 -9.10 15.65 7.22
N LYS A 35 -8.15 15.25 8.08
CA LYS A 35 -6.73 15.18 7.69
C LYS A 35 -6.48 14.20 6.56
N GLY A 36 -7.15 13.04 6.59
CA GLY A 36 -7.04 12.05 5.51
C GLY A 36 -7.52 12.60 4.17
N LEU A 37 -8.66 13.32 4.16
CA LEU A 37 -9.15 14.00 2.96
C LEU A 37 -8.13 14.95 2.35
N VAL A 38 -7.47 15.77 3.19
CA VAL A 38 -6.47 16.73 2.71
C VAL A 38 -5.26 15.99 2.14
N ILE A 39 -4.76 14.95 2.81
CA ILE A 39 -3.62 14.17 2.33
C ILE A 39 -3.95 13.47 1.01
N SER A 40 -5.11 12.80 0.93
CA SER A 40 -5.58 12.15 -0.30
C SER A 40 -5.77 13.17 -1.44
N GLY A 41 -6.32 14.34 -1.13
CA GLY A 41 -6.45 15.45 -2.07
C GLY A 41 -5.10 15.91 -2.62
N VAL A 42 -4.12 16.15 -1.74
CA VAL A 42 -2.76 16.55 -2.12
C VAL A 42 -2.10 15.49 -3.01
N ILE A 43 -2.22 14.20 -2.69
CA ILE A 43 -1.66 13.13 -3.50
C ILE A 43 -2.30 13.12 -4.90
N LEU A 44 -3.63 13.13 -4.97
CA LEU A 44 -4.39 13.11 -6.23
C LEU A 44 -4.06 14.32 -7.10
N THR A 45 -4.06 15.53 -6.53
CA THR A 45 -3.77 16.75 -7.29
C THR A 45 -2.32 16.82 -7.72
N THR A 46 -1.38 16.41 -6.86
CA THR A 46 0.05 16.39 -7.21
C THR A 46 0.32 15.39 -8.33
N TRP A 47 -0.28 14.20 -8.26
CA TRP A 47 -0.23 13.23 -9.35
C TRP A 47 -0.82 13.79 -10.63
N LEU A 48 -2.00 14.39 -10.59
CA LEU A 48 -2.66 14.91 -11.78
C LEU A 48 -1.85 16.03 -12.45
N VAL A 49 -1.37 16.99 -11.66
CA VAL A 49 -0.54 18.10 -12.16
C VAL A 49 0.77 17.57 -12.75
N SER A 50 1.45 16.68 -12.02
CA SER A 50 2.69 16.04 -12.50
C SER A 50 2.47 15.27 -13.79
N PHE A 51 1.42 14.44 -13.83
CA PHE A 51 1.05 13.63 -14.99
C PHE A 51 0.75 14.50 -16.21
N SER A 52 -0.15 15.48 -16.08
CA SER A 52 -0.49 16.38 -17.18
C SER A 52 0.70 17.17 -17.68
N TRP A 53 1.55 17.68 -16.78
CA TRP A 53 2.76 18.39 -17.16
C TRP A 53 3.75 17.49 -17.91
N LEU A 54 4.06 16.31 -17.37
CA LEU A 54 4.99 15.36 -17.98
C LEU A 54 4.51 14.83 -19.33
N LEU A 55 3.20 14.74 -19.57
CA LEU A 55 2.67 14.42 -20.89
C LEU A 55 2.78 15.57 -21.90
N SER A 56 2.90 16.82 -21.43
CA SER A 56 2.97 18.01 -22.29
C SER A 56 4.40 18.44 -22.68
N ILE A 57 5.42 18.03 -21.92
CA ILE A 57 6.80 18.47 -22.15
C ILE A 57 7.47 17.75 -23.33
N ASN A 58 8.42 18.42 -23.98
CA ASN A 58 9.24 17.78 -24.98
C ASN A 58 10.42 17.01 -24.35
N VAL A 59 10.28 15.68 -24.26
CA VAL A 59 11.30 14.79 -23.67
C VAL A 59 12.64 14.87 -24.38
N SER A 60 12.68 15.17 -25.70
CA SER A 60 13.94 15.30 -26.44
C SER A 60 14.86 16.42 -25.96
N THR A 61 14.30 17.40 -25.23
CA THR A 61 15.07 18.51 -24.64
C THR A 61 15.59 18.21 -23.23
N MET A 62 15.19 17.08 -22.64
CA MET A 62 15.59 16.68 -21.30
C MET A 62 16.85 15.82 -21.36
N ASN A 63 17.76 16.02 -20.40
CA ASN A 63 18.85 15.07 -20.20
C ASN A 63 18.36 13.80 -19.47
N LEU A 64 19.18 12.75 -19.51
CA LEU A 64 18.85 11.45 -18.91
C LEU A 64 18.50 11.54 -17.41
N TRP A 65 19.20 12.38 -16.65
CA TRP A 65 18.96 12.52 -15.21
C TRP A 65 17.61 13.17 -14.90
N MET A 66 17.20 14.16 -15.69
CA MET A 66 15.88 14.77 -15.56
C MET A 66 14.77 13.77 -15.88
N ILE A 67 14.94 12.95 -16.94
CA ILE A 67 13.99 11.90 -17.29
C ILE A 67 13.90 10.87 -16.17
N ALA A 68 15.04 10.40 -15.66
CA ALA A 68 15.10 9.43 -14.57
C ALA A 68 14.45 9.98 -13.28
N ALA A 69 14.72 11.24 -12.92
CA ALA A 69 14.10 11.87 -11.76
C ALA A 69 12.58 12.00 -11.92
N ALA A 70 12.11 12.47 -13.07
CA ALA A 70 10.67 12.56 -13.38
C ALA A 70 9.99 11.17 -13.36
N PHE A 71 10.67 10.16 -13.89
CA PHE A 71 10.19 8.78 -13.91
C PHE A 71 10.03 8.19 -12.49
N ILE A 72 11.04 8.35 -11.63
CA ILE A 72 11.02 7.90 -10.23
C ILE A 72 9.94 8.66 -9.45
N TRP A 73 9.90 9.99 -9.62
CA TRP A 73 8.89 10.84 -9.02
C TRP A 73 7.47 10.41 -9.39
N GLN A 74 7.22 10.20 -10.69
CA GLN A 74 5.92 9.79 -11.17
C GLN A 74 5.54 8.40 -10.66
N THR A 75 6.50 7.48 -10.58
CA THR A 75 6.30 6.15 -9.97
C THR A 75 5.88 6.26 -8.51
N PHE A 76 6.56 7.11 -7.73
CA PHE A 76 6.24 7.38 -6.33
C PHE A 76 4.83 7.97 -6.16
N LEU A 77 4.39 8.83 -7.07
CA LEU A 77 3.02 9.38 -7.06
C LEU A 77 1.97 8.31 -7.40
N TYR A 78 2.25 7.41 -8.36
CA TYR A 78 1.37 6.25 -8.61
C TYR A 78 1.23 5.37 -7.37
N THR A 79 2.32 5.11 -6.64
CA THR A 79 2.24 4.38 -5.37
C THR A 79 1.33 5.10 -4.37
N GLY A 80 1.42 6.43 -4.31
CA GLY A 80 0.53 7.26 -3.48
C GLY A 80 -0.95 7.15 -3.84
N LEU A 81 -1.29 7.04 -5.13
CA LEU A 81 -2.67 6.79 -5.56
C LEU A 81 -3.19 5.47 -5.00
N PHE A 82 -2.42 4.39 -5.11
CA PHE A 82 -2.86 3.10 -4.60
C PHE A 82 -2.98 3.09 -3.08
N ILE A 83 -2.03 3.72 -2.37
CA ILE A 83 -2.07 3.86 -0.91
C ILE A 83 -3.30 4.68 -0.47
N THR A 84 -3.65 5.72 -1.22
CA THR A 84 -4.90 6.48 -0.97
C THR A 84 -6.13 5.59 -1.12
N ALA A 85 -6.18 4.75 -2.14
CA ALA A 85 -7.28 3.82 -2.32
C ALA A 85 -7.33 2.74 -1.25
N HIS A 86 -6.19 2.23 -0.84
CA HIS A 86 -6.04 1.30 0.26
C HIS A 86 -6.59 1.89 1.57
N ASP A 87 -6.20 3.11 1.94
CA ASP A 87 -6.70 3.76 3.16
C ASP A 87 -8.22 4.02 3.07
N ALA A 88 -8.73 4.32 1.87
CA ALA A 88 -10.16 4.38 1.63
C ALA A 88 -10.87 3.02 1.82
N MET A 89 -10.22 1.89 1.53
CA MET A 89 -10.78 0.55 1.79
C MET A 89 -10.97 0.27 3.28
N HIS A 90 -10.15 0.89 4.13
CA HIS A 90 -10.28 0.86 5.59
C HIS A 90 -11.16 1.98 6.17
N GLY A 91 -11.60 2.91 5.33
CA GLY A 91 -12.40 4.05 5.77
C GLY A 91 -11.60 5.15 6.49
N THR A 92 -10.27 5.14 6.39
CA THR A 92 -9.40 6.06 7.15
C THR A 92 -9.17 7.41 6.47
N VAL A 93 -9.51 7.53 5.18
CA VAL A 93 -9.45 8.81 4.44
C VAL A 93 -10.44 9.83 5.04
N PHE A 94 -11.66 9.40 5.35
CA PHE A 94 -12.65 10.23 6.03
C PHE A 94 -13.51 9.41 6.99
N PRO A 95 -13.09 9.19 8.24
CA PRO A 95 -13.72 8.24 9.15
C PRO A 95 -15.21 8.50 9.43
N THR A 96 -15.67 9.73 9.23
CA THR A 96 -17.07 10.12 9.47
C THR A 96 -18.03 9.78 8.33
N ASN A 97 -17.54 9.46 7.12
CA ASN A 97 -18.43 9.08 6.01
C ASN A 97 -17.74 8.10 5.04
N ILE A 98 -18.14 6.83 5.14
CA ILE A 98 -17.60 5.74 4.31
C ILE A 98 -17.86 5.92 2.81
N ARG A 99 -18.93 6.62 2.40
CA ARG A 99 -19.22 6.87 0.97
C ARG A 99 -18.16 7.76 0.33
N ILE A 100 -17.66 8.74 1.08
CA ILE A 100 -16.58 9.63 0.60
C ILE A 100 -15.29 8.83 0.44
N ASN A 101 -14.99 7.91 1.35
CA ASN A 101 -13.86 7.00 1.20
C ASN A 101 -14.00 6.17 -0.08
N HIS A 102 -15.14 5.52 -0.30
CA HIS A 102 -15.36 4.73 -1.51
C HIS A 102 -15.24 5.56 -2.79
N ALA A 103 -15.73 6.80 -2.81
CA ALA A 103 -15.58 7.69 -3.96
C ALA A 103 -14.12 8.06 -4.23
N ILE A 104 -13.37 8.46 -3.19
CA ILE A 104 -11.95 8.82 -3.31
C ILE A 104 -11.12 7.61 -3.70
N GLY A 105 -11.36 6.46 -3.07
CA GLY A 105 -10.66 5.23 -3.38
C GLY A 105 -10.92 4.78 -4.81
N ALA A 106 -12.18 4.83 -5.28
CA ALA A 106 -12.54 4.52 -6.65
C ALA A 106 -11.88 5.47 -7.66
N LEU A 107 -11.88 6.78 -7.39
CA LEU A 107 -11.16 7.76 -8.21
C LEU A 107 -9.66 7.43 -8.28
N ALA A 108 -9.04 7.15 -7.14
CA ALA A 108 -7.61 6.87 -7.06
C ALA A 108 -7.21 5.60 -7.85
N VAL A 109 -7.95 4.49 -7.73
CA VAL A 109 -7.66 3.27 -8.51
C VAL A 109 -8.08 3.36 -9.98
N MET A 110 -9.04 4.22 -10.29
CA MET A 110 -9.36 4.59 -11.67
C MET A 110 -8.18 5.32 -12.31
N CYS A 111 -7.66 6.36 -11.66
CA CYS A 111 -6.47 7.10 -12.13
C CYS A 111 -5.22 6.21 -12.17
N TYR A 112 -5.06 5.28 -11.23
CA TYR A 112 -3.92 4.36 -11.18
C TYR A 112 -3.84 3.46 -12.43
N GLY A 113 -4.97 2.93 -12.88
CA GLY A 113 -4.98 1.98 -14.00
C GLY A 113 -6.34 1.37 -14.32
N LEU A 114 -7.43 2.11 -14.10
CA LEU A 114 -8.81 1.67 -14.34
C LEU A 114 -9.19 0.40 -13.55
N PHE A 115 -8.68 0.25 -12.33
CA PHE A 115 -9.01 -0.90 -11.48
C PHE A 115 -10.41 -0.76 -10.86
N SER A 116 -11.07 -1.90 -10.67
CA SER A 116 -12.33 -2.00 -9.93
C SER A 116 -12.07 -1.86 -8.44
N TYR A 117 -12.56 -0.77 -7.84
CA TYR A 117 -12.43 -0.53 -6.40
C TYR A 117 -13.12 -1.61 -5.56
N GLN A 118 -14.30 -2.09 -5.99
CA GLN A 118 -15.06 -3.10 -5.26
C GLN A 118 -14.32 -4.44 -5.22
N ASP A 119 -13.71 -4.85 -6.34
CA ASP A 119 -12.92 -6.09 -6.39
C ASP A 119 -11.66 -6.01 -5.54
N LEU A 120 -10.96 -4.86 -5.59
CA LEU A 120 -9.80 -4.61 -4.74
C LEU A 120 -10.18 -4.61 -3.26
N LEU A 121 -11.25 -3.89 -2.88
CA LEU A 121 -11.76 -3.88 -1.51
C LEU A 121 -12.06 -5.30 -1.00
N LYS A 122 -12.76 -6.12 -1.80
CA LYS A 122 -13.07 -7.50 -1.44
C LYS A 122 -11.81 -8.34 -1.23
N LYS A 123 -10.85 -8.27 -2.16
CA LYS A 123 -9.59 -9.03 -2.10
C LYS A 123 -8.73 -8.58 -0.92
N HIS A 124 -8.66 -7.28 -0.69
CA HIS A 124 -7.95 -6.68 0.43
C HIS A 124 -8.49 -7.18 1.79
N TRP A 125 -9.80 -7.24 1.97
CA TRP A 125 -10.38 -7.81 3.20
C TRP A 125 -10.18 -9.33 3.32
N LEU A 126 -10.12 -10.08 2.20
CA LEU A 126 -9.74 -11.50 2.23
C LEU A 126 -8.30 -11.68 2.71
N HIS A 127 -7.38 -10.83 2.24
CA HIS A 127 -5.99 -10.81 2.69
C HIS A 127 -5.89 -10.57 4.21
N HIS A 128 -6.58 -9.56 4.75
CA HIS A 128 -6.60 -9.32 6.21
C HIS A 128 -7.20 -10.47 7.02
N LYS A 129 -8.23 -11.14 6.48
CA LYS A 129 -8.95 -12.19 7.20
C LYS A 129 -8.20 -13.52 7.20
N HIS A 130 -7.47 -13.81 6.13
CA HIS A 130 -6.84 -15.11 5.90
C HIS A 130 -5.36 -14.99 5.49
N PRO A 131 -4.54 -14.14 6.15
CA PRO A 131 -3.22 -13.77 5.65
C PRO A 131 -2.32 -14.99 5.53
N SER A 132 -1.52 -15.04 4.47
CA SER A 132 -0.59 -16.13 4.18
C SER A 132 -1.24 -17.53 4.23
N THR A 133 -2.45 -17.66 3.67
CA THR A 133 -3.15 -18.94 3.48
C THR A 133 -3.63 -19.08 2.03
N GLU A 134 -4.12 -20.26 1.65
CA GLU A 134 -4.67 -20.50 0.30
C GLU A 134 -5.85 -19.58 -0.08
N HIS A 135 -6.53 -18.98 0.90
CA HIS A 135 -7.65 -18.05 0.68
C HIS A 135 -7.21 -16.59 0.54
N ASP A 136 -5.94 -16.30 0.82
CA ASP A 136 -5.34 -14.98 0.61
C ASP A 136 -5.05 -14.80 -0.89
N PRO A 137 -5.65 -13.80 -1.57
CA PRO A 137 -5.35 -13.53 -2.96
C PRO A 137 -3.89 -13.13 -3.20
N ASP A 138 -3.20 -12.69 -2.14
CA ASP A 138 -1.84 -12.18 -2.22
C ASP A 138 -0.80 -13.22 -1.79
N PHE A 139 -1.20 -14.42 -1.36
CA PHE A 139 -0.27 -15.45 -0.90
C PHE A 139 0.35 -16.23 -2.06
N HIS A 140 1.64 -16.56 -1.93
CA HIS A 140 2.34 -17.40 -2.89
C HIS A 140 1.90 -18.87 -2.74
N ARG A 141 1.31 -19.44 -3.79
CA ARG A 141 0.97 -20.87 -3.81
C ARG A 141 2.18 -21.66 -4.28
N GLY A 142 3.06 -22.01 -3.34
CA GLY A 142 4.22 -22.88 -3.55
C GLY A 142 5.56 -22.16 -3.59
N ASN A 143 5.83 -21.35 -4.62
CA ASN A 143 7.15 -20.73 -4.80
C ASN A 143 7.18 -19.28 -4.26
N SER A 144 7.94 -19.06 -3.19
CA SER A 144 8.10 -17.75 -2.56
C SER A 144 9.14 -16.86 -3.24
N PHE A 145 9.77 -17.27 -4.35
CA PHE A 145 10.69 -16.41 -5.10
C PHE A 145 9.96 -15.16 -5.61
N SER A 146 10.50 -13.98 -5.28
CA SER A 146 9.80 -12.69 -5.43
C SER A 146 9.23 -12.45 -6.83
N LEU A 147 9.96 -12.80 -7.89
CA LEU A 147 9.50 -12.59 -9.26
C LEU A 147 8.32 -13.51 -9.62
N ILE A 148 8.39 -14.78 -9.24
CA ILE A 148 7.32 -15.76 -9.52
C ILE A 148 6.07 -15.36 -8.74
N TRP A 149 6.24 -14.98 -7.48
CA TRP A 149 5.14 -14.50 -6.65
C TRP A 149 4.54 -13.21 -7.22
N TYR A 150 5.34 -12.24 -7.70
CA TYR A 150 4.81 -11.05 -8.36
C TYR A 150 3.93 -11.40 -9.56
N LEU A 151 4.36 -12.32 -10.42
CA LEU A 151 3.56 -12.73 -11.58
C LEU A 151 2.25 -13.42 -11.16
N GLN A 152 2.28 -14.27 -10.13
CA GLN A 152 1.09 -14.89 -9.55
C GLN A 152 0.15 -13.85 -8.95
N PHE A 153 0.68 -12.88 -8.19
CA PHE A 153 -0.07 -11.76 -7.63
C PHE A 153 -0.77 -10.99 -8.76
N MET A 154 -0.03 -10.54 -9.78
CA MET A 154 -0.59 -9.78 -10.90
C MET A 154 -1.67 -10.56 -11.67
N LYS A 155 -1.56 -11.89 -11.77
CA LYS A 155 -2.60 -12.74 -12.36
C LYS A 155 -3.94 -12.63 -11.63
N HIS A 156 -3.94 -12.57 -10.30
CA HIS A 156 -5.18 -12.41 -9.52
C HIS A 156 -5.85 -11.07 -9.77
N TYR A 157 -5.08 -10.05 -10.16
CA TYR A 157 -5.59 -8.70 -10.44
C TYR A 157 -5.72 -8.40 -11.94
N TRP A 158 -5.53 -9.39 -12.81
CA TRP A 158 -5.61 -9.23 -14.26
C TRP A 158 -7.04 -9.10 -14.76
N SER A 159 -7.24 -8.30 -15.81
CA SER A 159 -8.52 -8.18 -16.52
C SER A 159 -8.29 -7.79 -17.98
N TRP A 160 -8.76 -8.64 -18.90
CA TRP A 160 -8.67 -8.37 -20.34
C TRP A 160 -9.50 -7.16 -20.77
N ARG A 161 -10.67 -6.95 -20.15
CA ARG A 161 -11.52 -5.78 -20.42
C ARG A 161 -10.81 -4.49 -20.02
N ARG A 162 -10.14 -4.49 -18.86
CA ARG A 162 -9.33 -3.35 -18.40
C ARG A 162 -8.15 -3.10 -19.32
N MET A 163 -7.46 -4.15 -19.76
CA MET A 163 -6.33 -4.01 -20.68
C MET A 163 -6.78 -3.40 -22.02
N ALA A 164 -7.88 -3.89 -22.59
CA ALA A 164 -8.46 -3.31 -23.79
C ALA A 164 -8.84 -1.82 -23.58
N ALA A 165 -9.45 -1.47 -22.45
CA ALA A 165 -9.78 -0.09 -22.12
C ALA A 165 -8.54 0.81 -21.99
N LEU A 166 -7.47 0.33 -21.36
CA LEU A 166 -6.19 1.06 -21.25
C LEU A 166 -5.53 1.26 -22.62
N VAL A 167 -5.54 0.23 -23.49
CA VAL A 167 -5.01 0.35 -24.85
C VAL A 167 -5.82 1.34 -25.68
N LEU A 168 -7.15 1.30 -25.60
CA LEU A 168 -8.01 2.26 -26.28
C LEU A 168 -7.80 3.68 -25.76
N LEU A 169 -7.65 3.85 -24.44
CA LEU A 169 -7.37 5.15 -23.84
C LEU A 169 -5.99 5.67 -24.24
N PHE A 170 -4.97 4.81 -24.27
CA PHE A 170 -3.63 5.16 -24.76
C PHE A 170 -3.69 5.66 -26.20
N ASN A 171 -4.26 4.87 -27.11
CA ASN A 171 -4.35 5.25 -28.52
C ASN A 171 -5.24 6.48 -28.72
N GLY A 172 -6.31 6.63 -27.94
CA GLY A 172 -7.18 7.80 -27.98
C GLY A 172 -6.46 9.08 -27.54
N ILE A 173 -5.72 9.04 -26.43
CA ILE A 173 -4.91 10.19 -25.98
C ILE A 173 -3.85 10.54 -27.02
N HIS A 174 -3.15 9.55 -27.57
CA HIS A 174 -2.16 9.79 -28.63
C HIS A 174 -2.79 10.43 -29.87
N PHE A 175 -3.90 9.87 -30.37
CA PHE A 175 -4.55 10.30 -31.59
C PHE A 175 -5.25 11.66 -31.47
N PHE A 176 -6.02 11.89 -30.41
CA PHE A 176 -6.82 13.12 -30.27
C PHE A 176 -6.05 14.27 -29.63
N LEU A 177 -5.16 13.99 -28.68
CA LEU A 177 -4.41 15.02 -27.94
C LEU A 177 -2.98 15.18 -28.45
N HIS A 178 -2.56 14.39 -29.45
CA HIS A 178 -1.23 14.44 -30.06
C HIS A 178 -0.08 14.30 -29.04
N VAL A 179 -0.33 13.58 -27.95
CA VAL A 179 0.68 13.33 -26.91
C VAL A 179 1.71 12.33 -27.45
N PRO A 180 3.02 12.61 -27.40
CA PRO A 180 4.03 11.67 -27.89
C PRO A 180 3.98 10.33 -27.14
N GLU A 181 4.05 9.22 -27.87
CA GLU A 181 4.03 7.87 -27.27
C GLU A 181 5.14 7.69 -26.22
N LEU A 182 6.33 8.27 -26.48
CA LEU A 182 7.45 8.20 -25.54
C LEU A 182 7.10 8.82 -24.18
N ASN A 183 6.41 9.96 -24.15
CA ASN A 183 5.95 10.57 -22.89
C ASN A 183 4.97 9.65 -22.16
N MET A 184 4.04 9.04 -22.90
CA MET A 184 3.06 8.13 -22.32
C MET A 184 3.72 6.86 -21.78
N LEU A 185 4.70 6.31 -22.49
CA LEU A 185 5.46 5.15 -22.01
C LEU A 185 6.25 5.51 -20.75
N LEU A 186 7.00 6.62 -20.77
CA LEU A 186 7.88 7.02 -19.67
C LEU A 186 7.13 7.55 -18.44
N PHE A 187 5.99 8.20 -18.60
CA PHE A 187 5.32 8.91 -17.49
C PHE A 187 3.91 8.39 -17.17
N TRP A 188 3.38 7.45 -17.95
CA TRP A 188 2.12 6.77 -17.66
C TRP A 188 2.32 5.26 -17.46
N VAL A 189 2.67 4.54 -18.53
CA VAL A 189 2.64 3.07 -18.54
C VAL A 189 3.72 2.51 -17.61
N LEU A 190 4.98 2.84 -17.84
CA LEU A 190 6.09 2.27 -17.09
C LEU A 190 6.06 2.66 -15.60
N PRO A 191 5.76 3.92 -15.19
CA PRO A 191 5.61 4.25 -13.78
C PRO A 191 4.47 3.51 -13.09
N SER A 192 3.34 3.30 -13.76
CA SER A 192 2.22 2.53 -13.17
C SER A 192 2.59 1.07 -12.90
N ILE A 193 3.37 0.46 -13.81
CA ILE A 193 3.89 -0.91 -13.66
C ILE A 193 4.97 -0.96 -12.59
N LEU A 194 5.91 -0.02 -12.58
CA LEU A 194 6.97 -0.01 -11.57
C LEU A 194 6.39 0.25 -10.17
N SER A 195 5.34 1.08 -10.07
CA SER A 195 4.60 1.27 -8.85
C SER A 195 3.93 -0.03 -8.37
N SER A 196 3.41 -0.90 -9.26
CA SER A 196 2.86 -2.19 -8.81
C SER A 196 3.94 -3.14 -8.32
N VAL A 197 5.13 -3.12 -8.95
CA VAL A 197 6.29 -3.85 -8.45
C VAL A 197 6.71 -3.32 -7.07
N GLN A 198 6.73 -2.00 -6.88
CA GLN A 198 7.07 -1.35 -5.62
C GLN A 198 6.09 -1.71 -4.50
N LEU A 199 4.78 -1.59 -4.76
CA LEU A 199 3.71 -1.98 -3.84
C LEU A 199 3.83 -3.44 -3.44
N PHE A 200 3.97 -4.34 -4.43
CA PHE A 200 4.15 -5.75 -4.17
C PHE A 200 5.40 -6.02 -3.34
N TYR A 201 6.54 -5.47 -3.72
CA TYR A 201 7.81 -5.80 -3.08
C TYR A 201 7.84 -5.34 -1.62
N PHE A 202 7.49 -4.08 -1.36
CA PHE A 202 7.59 -3.49 -0.02
C PHE A 202 6.35 -3.71 0.84
N GLY A 203 5.16 -3.80 0.24
CA GLY A 203 3.89 -3.94 0.94
C GLY A 203 3.44 -5.39 1.12
N THR A 204 3.86 -6.31 0.24
CA THR A 204 3.43 -7.73 0.26
C THR A 204 4.62 -8.67 0.48
N TYR A 205 5.60 -8.68 -0.43
CA TYR A 205 6.68 -9.67 -0.42
C TYR A 205 7.54 -9.59 0.84
N LEU A 206 8.14 -8.44 1.13
CA LEU A 206 9.06 -8.32 2.26
C LEU A 206 8.38 -8.55 3.62
N THR A 207 7.10 -8.20 3.70
CA THR A 207 6.30 -8.15 4.92
C THR A 207 5.56 -9.46 5.18
N HIS A 208 5.20 -10.21 4.14
CA HIS A 208 4.50 -11.50 4.25
C HIS A 208 5.34 -12.72 3.87
N ARG A 209 6.55 -12.57 3.32
CA ARG A 209 7.42 -13.73 3.12
C ARG A 209 7.63 -14.46 4.46
N GLU A 210 7.55 -15.78 4.41
CA GLU A 210 7.71 -16.58 5.61
C GLU A 210 9.11 -16.34 6.20
N PRO A 211 9.20 -15.93 7.47
CA PRO A 211 10.48 -15.73 8.11
C PRO A 211 11.14 -17.07 8.47
N GLU A 212 12.45 -17.04 8.71
CA GLU A 212 13.14 -18.16 9.38
C GLU A 212 12.46 -18.48 10.71
N GLY A 213 12.08 -19.75 10.90
CA GLY A 213 11.33 -20.22 12.07
C GLY A 213 9.81 -20.06 11.99
N GLY A 214 9.26 -19.59 10.86
CA GLY A 214 7.82 -19.49 10.63
C GLY A 214 7.16 -18.28 11.30
N TYR A 215 5.86 -18.09 11.03
CA TYR A 215 5.11 -16.94 11.53
C TYR A 215 4.93 -16.97 13.05
N THR A 216 5.13 -15.82 13.70
CA THR A 216 5.05 -15.68 15.16
C THR A 216 3.82 -14.90 15.64
N ASN A 217 3.02 -14.34 14.73
CA ASN A 217 1.83 -13.55 15.05
C ASN A 217 0.63 -13.99 14.19
N ALA A 218 -0.57 -13.65 14.68
CA ALA A 218 -1.84 -14.04 14.05
C ALA A 218 -2.04 -13.46 12.64
N HIS A 219 -1.45 -12.30 12.37
CA HIS A 219 -1.56 -11.58 11.11
C HIS A 219 -0.56 -12.06 10.05
N ARG A 220 0.36 -12.97 10.41
CA ARG A 220 1.38 -13.54 9.51
C ARG A 220 2.14 -12.48 8.70
N ALA A 221 2.40 -11.35 9.35
CA ALA A 221 3.09 -10.20 8.77
C ALA A 221 4.27 -9.77 9.66
N LYS A 222 5.32 -9.22 9.06
CA LYS A 222 6.44 -8.58 9.75
C LYS A 222 6.64 -7.17 9.21
N SER A 223 7.01 -6.28 10.11
CA SER A 223 7.39 -4.92 9.75
C SER A 223 8.88 -4.82 9.44
N THR A 224 9.23 -3.98 8.47
CA THR A 224 10.63 -3.69 8.14
C THR A 224 11.24 -2.78 9.21
N ASN A 225 12.57 -2.84 9.37
CA ASN A 225 13.31 -1.96 10.28
C ASN A 225 13.76 -0.66 9.61
N PHE A 226 13.08 -0.24 8.54
CA PHE A 226 13.42 0.99 7.83
C PHE A 226 13.21 2.23 8.71
N SER A 227 14.02 3.26 8.48
CA SER A 227 13.79 4.57 9.07
C SER A 227 12.47 5.16 8.57
N ILE A 228 11.96 6.19 9.24
CA ILE A 228 10.73 6.89 8.83
C ILE A 228 10.87 7.39 7.38
N LEU A 229 12.01 7.99 7.02
CA LEU A 229 12.23 8.49 5.67
C LEU A 229 12.20 7.35 4.64
N TRP A 230 12.95 6.27 4.88
CA TRP A 230 13.00 5.17 3.91
C TRP A 230 11.68 4.45 3.79
N SER A 231 10.97 4.21 4.88
CA SER A 231 9.64 3.59 4.82
C SER A 231 8.63 4.45 4.04
N PHE A 232 8.71 5.79 4.13
CA PHE A 232 7.93 6.70 3.29
C PHE A 232 8.30 6.56 1.80
N LEU A 233 9.58 6.70 1.46
CA LEU A 233 10.03 6.66 0.08
C LEU A 233 9.79 5.31 -0.59
N THR A 234 9.89 4.21 0.15
CA THR A 234 9.72 2.87 -0.42
C THR A 234 8.25 2.53 -0.65
N CYS A 235 7.34 2.92 0.25
CA CYS A 235 5.92 2.55 0.11
C CYS A 235 5.02 3.31 1.11
N TYR A 236 5.15 4.62 1.31
CA TYR A 236 4.25 5.38 2.21
C TYR A 236 4.07 4.71 3.59
N HIS A 237 5.16 4.26 4.21
CA HIS A 237 5.18 3.56 5.50
C HIS A 237 4.52 2.16 5.55
N PHE A 238 4.06 1.63 4.42
CA PHE A 238 3.44 0.31 4.34
C PHE A 238 4.36 -0.85 4.70
N GLY A 239 5.67 -0.61 4.78
CA GLY A 239 6.63 -1.54 5.36
C GLY A 239 6.40 -1.81 6.85
N TYR A 240 5.68 -0.95 7.58
CA TYR A 240 5.18 -1.21 8.94
C TYR A 240 3.88 -2.03 8.91
N HIS A 241 3.95 -3.16 8.21
CA HIS A 241 2.77 -3.90 7.79
C HIS A 241 2.15 -4.73 8.92
N GLN A 242 2.94 -5.15 9.91
CA GLN A 242 2.35 -5.79 11.09
C GLN A 242 1.45 -4.81 11.84
N GLU A 243 1.90 -3.57 12.04
CA GLU A 243 1.09 -2.52 12.68
C GLU A 243 -0.16 -2.21 11.85
N HIS A 244 -0.04 -2.25 10.52
CA HIS A 244 -1.18 -2.10 9.63
C HIS A 244 -2.26 -3.18 9.83
N HIS A 245 -1.88 -4.46 9.90
CA HIS A 245 -2.82 -5.54 10.16
C HIS A 245 -3.41 -5.53 11.57
N GLU A 246 -2.63 -5.12 12.57
CA GLU A 246 -3.08 -5.01 13.96
C GLU A 246 -4.02 -3.81 14.16
N TYR A 247 -3.79 -2.71 13.43
CA TYR A 247 -4.52 -1.46 13.55
C TYR A 247 -4.96 -0.94 12.17
N PRO A 248 -5.89 -1.62 11.48
CA PRO A 248 -6.35 -1.24 10.14
C PRO A 248 -7.02 0.14 10.08
N GLN A 249 -7.53 0.62 11.21
CA GLN A 249 -8.06 1.98 11.37
C GLN A 249 -6.99 3.08 11.37
N ALA A 250 -5.71 2.72 11.45
CA ALA A 250 -4.61 3.67 11.39
C ALA A 250 -4.24 3.95 9.92
N PRO A 251 -4.36 5.20 9.44
CA PRO A 251 -3.89 5.55 8.11
C PRO A 251 -2.37 5.46 8.00
N TRP A 252 -1.88 5.36 6.77
CA TRP A 252 -0.48 5.05 6.48
C TRP A 252 0.52 5.99 7.19
N TRP A 253 0.21 7.29 7.31
CA TRP A 253 1.07 8.29 7.95
C TRP A 253 1.22 8.14 9.48
N GLN A 254 0.41 7.28 10.11
CA GLN A 254 0.44 7.03 11.55
C GLN A 254 1.17 5.74 11.92
N LEU A 255 1.35 4.82 10.97
CA LEU A 255 2.05 3.55 11.19
C LEU A 255 3.45 3.70 11.84
N PRO A 256 4.29 4.68 11.46
CA PRO A 256 5.61 4.84 12.10
C PRO A 256 5.51 5.10 13.61
N LYS A 257 4.51 5.87 14.05
CA LYS A 257 4.29 6.18 15.47
C LYS A 257 3.85 4.93 16.23
N ILE A 258 2.97 4.13 15.64
CA ILE A 258 2.52 2.85 16.23
C ILE A 258 3.71 1.89 16.39
N TYR A 259 4.53 1.75 15.34
CA TYR A 259 5.73 0.92 15.36
C TYR A 259 6.70 1.33 16.48
N GLN A 260 6.95 2.64 16.65
CA GLN A 260 7.81 3.15 17.73
C GLN A 260 7.27 2.88 19.13
N LEU A 261 5.96 3.08 19.35
CA LEU A 261 5.31 2.79 20.63
C LEU A 261 5.43 1.30 20.97
N ARG A 262 5.17 0.44 20.00
CA ARG A 262 5.32 -1.01 20.15
C ARG A 262 6.74 -1.43 20.50
N LYS A 263 7.74 -0.83 19.84
CA LYS A 263 9.16 -1.09 20.15
C LYS A 263 9.53 -0.67 21.57
N LYS A 264 9.07 0.51 22.02
CA LYS A 264 9.29 1.02 23.38
C LYS A 264 8.68 0.10 24.44
N LEU A 265 7.43 -0.33 24.23
CA LEU A 265 6.76 -1.27 25.14
C LEU A 265 7.46 -2.64 25.18
N SER A 266 7.94 -3.09 24.03
CA SER A 266 8.68 -4.36 23.96
C SER A 266 10.01 -4.28 24.71
N SER A 267 10.72 -3.14 24.65
CA SER A 267 11.95 -2.93 25.44
C SER A 267 11.72 -2.71 26.93
N GLN A 268 10.55 -2.19 27.32
CA GLN A 268 10.25 -1.87 28.72
C GLN A 268 9.75 -3.10 29.50
N TYR A 269 9.16 -4.08 28.81
CA TYR A 269 8.47 -5.22 29.43
C TYR A 269 8.94 -6.59 28.92
N GLY A 270 9.95 -6.64 28.05
CA GLY A 270 10.50 -7.85 27.44
C GLY A 270 11.86 -8.19 28.00
#